data_AF-J6L8V6-F1
#
_entry.id   AF-J6L8V6-F1
#
_cell.length_a   1.000
_cell.length_b   1.000
_cell.length_c   1.000
_cell.angle_alpha   90.00
_cell.angle_beta   90.00
_cell.angle_gamma   90.00
#
_symmetry.space_group_name_H-M   'P 1'
#
loop_
_entity.id
_entity.type
_entity.pdbx_description
1 polymer ?
#
loop_
_entity_poly.entity_id
_entity_poly.type
_entity_poly.pdbx_seq_one_letter_code
_entity_poly.pdbx_strand_id
1 'polypeptide(L)'
;MGSAAFFCARAEPVLLEVSQAVAGTDEISGKPTVSFVLTAAGREVFARFTEANVGKRVFIRVDGATLGKPIVAERVAGGVGQIPVASPEAAETLARRLADQGARLEVETASD
;
A
#
# COMPACT_ATOMS: atom_id res chain seq x y z
N MET A 1 33.47 25.36 6.60
CA MET A 1 32.76 25.28 5.31
C MET A 1 31.69 24.22 5.46
N GLY A 2 30.43 24.65 5.56
CA GLY A 2 29.30 23.80 5.91
C GLY A 2 29.04 22.76 4.83
N SER A 3 29.00 21.49 5.24
CA SER A 3 28.48 20.43 4.39
C SER A 3 26.97 20.58 4.33
N ALA A 4 26.44 20.91 3.16
CA ALA A 4 25.02 20.95 2.92
C ALA A 4 24.47 19.53 3.12
N ALA A 5 23.66 19.35 4.15
CA ALA A 5 22.82 18.18 4.27
C ALA A 5 21.89 18.18 3.05
N PHE A 6 22.08 17.20 2.17
CA PHE A 6 21.06 16.85 1.19
C PHE A 6 19.86 16.29 1.96
N PHE A 7 18.99 17.18 2.45
CA PHE A 7 17.60 16.82 2.65
C PHE A 7 16.99 16.70 1.25
N CYS A 8 17.24 15.56 0.62
CA CYS A 8 16.28 15.05 -0.34
C CYS A 8 15.05 14.78 0.52
N ALA A 9 14.11 15.71 0.53
CA ALA A 9 12.76 15.44 0.99
C ALA A 9 12.18 14.39 0.03
N ARG A 10 12.60 13.13 0.20
CA ARG A 10 11.91 11.95 -0.29
C ARG A 10 10.54 12.05 0.35
N ALA A 11 9.47 12.03 -0.45
CA ALA A 11 8.13 11.95 0.08
C ALA A 11 8.11 10.86 1.16
N GLU A 12 7.86 11.25 2.42
CA GLU A 12 7.89 10.28 3.52
C GLU A 12 6.76 9.27 3.27
N PRO A 13 7.04 7.96 3.40
CA PRO A 13 6.01 6.95 3.19
C PRO A 13 4.91 7.13 4.22
N VAL A 14 3.66 7.16 3.74
CA VAL A 14 2.48 7.21 4.59
C VAL A 14 2.16 5.80 5.03
N LEU A 15 2.20 5.57 6.35
CA LEU A 15 1.87 4.28 6.95
C LEU A 15 0.35 4.10 7.02
N LEU A 16 -0.14 2.96 6.55
CA LEU A 16 -1.53 2.56 6.60
C LEU A 16 -1.70 1.42 7.60
N GLU A 17 -2.63 1.61 8.53
CA GLU A 17 -3.01 0.56 9.48
C GLU A 17 -4.02 -0.40 8.86
N VAL A 18 -3.65 -1.68 8.83
CA VAL A 18 -4.48 -2.78 8.34
C VAL A 18 -5.16 -3.46 9.53
N SER A 19 -6.48 -3.66 9.44
CA SER A 19 -7.26 -4.41 10.44
C SER A 19 -7.42 -5.88 10.08
N GLN A 20 -7.43 -6.19 8.79
CA GLN A 20 -7.56 -7.56 8.30
C GLN A 20 -6.86 -7.71 6.96
N ALA A 21 -6.22 -8.86 6.73
CA ALA A 21 -5.71 -9.24 5.42
C ALA A 21 -5.98 -10.74 5.18
N VAL A 22 -6.43 -11.07 3.96
CA VAL A 22 -6.81 -12.44 3.58
C VAL A 22 -6.23 -12.74 2.21
N ALA A 23 -5.57 -13.90 2.10
CA ALA A 23 -5.13 -14.44 0.84
C ALA A 23 -6.32 -15.00 0.04
N GLY A 24 -6.33 -14.77 -1.26
CA GLY A 24 -7.38 -15.25 -2.14
C GLY A 24 -6.91 -15.32 -3.59
N THR A 25 -7.87 -15.51 -4.48
CA THR A 25 -7.64 -15.52 -5.92
C THR A 25 -8.66 -14.60 -6.56
N ASP A 26 -8.23 -13.76 -7.48
CA ASP A 26 -9.12 -12.94 -8.29
C ASP A 26 -9.97 -13.86 -9.19
N GLU A 27 -11.30 -13.77 -9.07
CA GLU A 27 -12.22 -14.70 -9.72
C GLU A 27 -12.22 -14.58 -11.24
N ILE A 28 -11.85 -13.40 -11.76
CA ILE A 28 -11.87 -13.10 -13.20
C ILE A 28 -10.57 -13.56 -13.86
N SER A 29 -9.42 -13.20 -13.29
CA SER A 29 -8.11 -13.47 -13.86
C SER A 29 -7.46 -14.77 -13.37
N GLY A 30 -8.00 -15.37 -12.30
CA GLY A 30 -7.41 -16.54 -11.64
C GLY A 30 -6.08 -16.26 -10.95
N LYS A 31 -5.70 -14.98 -10.79
CA LYS A 31 -4.41 -14.60 -10.20
C LYS A 31 -4.51 -14.56 -8.67
N PRO A 32 -3.46 -15.00 -7.95
CA PRO A 32 -3.44 -14.90 -6.50
C PRO A 32 -3.40 -13.43 -6.07
N THR A 33 -4.13 -13.13 -5.01
CA THR A 33 -4.31 -11.77 -4.48
C THR A 33 -4.30 -11.78 -2.95
N VAL A 34 -4.02 -10.62 -2.35
CA VAL A 34 -4.28 -10.35 -0.95
C VAL A 34 -5.30 -9.24 -0.86
N SER A 35 -6.45 -9.54 -0.27
CA SER A 35 -7.46 -8.55 0.07
C SER A 35 -7.18 -8.02 1.47
N PHE A 36 -7.19 -6.71 1.65
CA PHE A 36 -6.97 -6.09 2.94
C PHE A 36 -8.06 -5.07 3.27
N VAL A 37 -8.28 -4.90 4.57
CA VAL A 37 -9.17 -3.90 5.15
C VAL A 37 -8.33 -3.01 6.07
N LEU A 38 -8.46 -1.70 5.92
CA LEU A 38 -7.81 -0.71 6.77
C LEU A 38 -8.62 -0.47 8.04
N THR A 39 -7.94 -0.06 9.11
CA THR A 39 -8.60 0.48 10.31
C THR A 39 -9.29 1.80 9.97
N ALA A 40 -10.16 2.32 10.86
CA ALA A 40 -10.77 3.63 10.67
C ALA A 40 -9.72 4.76 10.54
N ALA A 41 -8.62 4.68 11.29
CA ALA A 41 -7.50 5.61 11.18
C ALA A 41 -6.78 5.46 9.83
N GLY A 42 -6.44 4.22 9.43
CA GLY A 42 -5.81 3.94 8.14
C GLY A 42 -6.65 4.40 6.95
N ARG A 43 -7.98 4.26 7.05
CA ARG A 43 -8.94 4.75 6.05
C ARG A 43 -8.87 6.25 5.82
N GLU A 44 -8.90 7.03 6.90
CA GLU A 44 -8.87 8.49 6.80
C GLU A 44 -7.54 8.97 6.23
N VAL A 45 -6.43 8.36 6.69
CA VAL A 45 -5.08 8.64 6.16
C VAL A 45 -5.00 8.32 4.67
N PHE A 46 -5.48 7.14 4.26
CA PHE A 46 -5.43 6.73 2.85
C PHE A 46 -6.35 7.57 1.96
N ALA A 47 -7.52 7.98 2.45
CA ALA A 47 -8.44 8.85 1.73
C ALA A 47 -7.81 10.21 1.47
N ARG A 48 -7.20 10.85 2.48
CA ARG A 48 -6.48 12.12 2.31
C ARG A 48 -5.30 11.99 1.36
N PHE A 49 -4.53 10.91 1.48
CA PHE A 49 -3.39 10.66 0.59
C PHE A 49 -3.85 10.52 -0.87
N THR A 50 -4.88 9.72 -1.13
CA THR A 50 -5.37 9.49 -2.50
C THR A 50 -6.02 10.75 -3.08
N GLU A 51 -6.76 11.51 -2.28
CA GLU A 51 -7.35 12.80 -2.67
C GLU A 51 -6.30 13.81 -3.14
N ALA A 52 -5.17 13.94 -2.42
CA ALA A 52 -4.08 14.85 -2.79
C ALA A 52 -3.25 14.37 -4.00
N ASN A 53 -3.43 13.11 -4.42
CA ASN A 53 -2.59 12.46 -5.41
C ASN A 53 -3.36 11.84 -6.59
N VAL A 54 -4.61 12.24 -6.80
CA VAL A 54 -5.39 11.86 -7.99
C VAL A 54 -4.60 12.17 -9.27
N GLY A 55 -4.57 11.22 -10.19
CA GLY A 55 -3.82 11.27 -11.45
C GLY A 55 -2.32 10.96 -11.31
N LYS A 56 -1.79 10.80 -10.10
CA LYS A 56 -0.36 10.52 -9.89
C LYS A 56 -0.11 9.03 -9.69
N ARG A 57 1.10 8.62 -10.09
CA ARG A 57 1.61 7.28 -9.78
C ARG A 57 2.08 7.25 -8.33
N VAL A 58 1.74 6.19 -7.61
CA VAL A 58 2.13 5.98 -6.21
C VAL A 58 2.75 4.61 -6.07
N PHE A 59 3.68 4.45 -5.14
CA PHE A 59 4.19 3.16 -4.71
C PHE A 59 3.28 2.59 -3.63
N ILE A 60 2.97 1.30 -3.74
CA ILE A 60 2.45 0.50 -2.64
C ILE A 60 3.58 -0.42 -2.19
N ARG A 61 3.95 -0.33 -0.92
CA ARG A 61 5.02 -1.12 -0.31
C ARG A 61 4.52 -1.87 0.92
N VAL A 62 5.14 -3.02 1.18
CA VAL A 62 5.00 -3.72 2.47
C VAL A 62 6.38 -3.99 3.02
N ASP A 63 6.65 -3.47 4.22
CA ASP A 63 7.96 -3.50 4.88
C ASP A 63 9.10 -3.06 3.93
N GLY A 64 8.90 -1.93 3.24
CA GLY A 64 9.84 -1.39 2.26
C GLY A 64 9.89 -2.11 0.90
N ALA A 65 9.32 -3.31 0.76
CA ALA A 65 9.27 -4.02 -0.51
C ALA A 65 8.14 -3.48 -1.39
N THR A 66 8.48 -3.01 -2.59
CA THR A 66 7.48 -2.49 -3.55
C THR A 66 6.66 -3.62 -4.16
N LEU A 67 5.35 -3.57 -3.95
CA LEU A 67 4.39 -4.51 -4.54
C LEU A 67 3.84 -4.01 -5.87
N GLY A 68 3.67 -2.70 -6.01
CA GLY A 68 3.12 -2.12 -7.24
C GLY A 68 3.26 -0.61 -7.33
N LYS A 69 2.99 -0.08 -8.54
CA LYS A 69 3.01 1.35 -8.84
C LYS A 69 1.73 1.83 -9.55
N PRO A 70 0.55 1.72 -8.91
CA PRO A 70 -0.69 2.14 -9.55
C PRO A 70 -0.78 3.66 -9.75
N ILE A 71 -1.66 4.07 -10.64
CA ILE A 71 -2.11 5.46 -10.75
C ILE A 71 -3.33 5.61 -9.85
N VAL A 72 -3.33 6.63 -8.98
CA VAL A 72 -4.50 6.94 -8.16
C VAL A 72 -5.56 7.55 -9.07
N ALA A 73 -6.65 6.82 -9.32
CA ALA A 73 -7.73 7.28 -10.19
C ALA A 73 -8.68 8.26 -9.49
N GLU A 74 -8.93 8.04 -8.20
CA GLU A 74 -9.88 8.82 -7.39
C GLU A 74 -9.53 8.71 -5.90
N ARG A 75 -10.24 9.49 -5.08
CA ARG A 75 -10.17 9.42 -3.61
C ARG A 75 -10.74 8.08 -3.12
N VAL A 76 -9.95 7.32 -2.36
CA VAL A 76 -10.34 6.01 -1.84
C VAL A 76 -10.73 6.10 -0.37
N ALA A 77 -12.02 6.20 -0.09
CA ALA A 77 -12.55 6.27 1.28
C ALA A 77 -13.03 4.93 1.85
N GLY A 78 -13.15 3.90 1.00
CA GLY A 78 -13.71 2.60 1.37
C GLY A 78 -12.83 1.79 2.33
N GLY A 79 -11.51 2.02 2.32
CA GLY A 79 -10.59 1.31 3.20
C GLY A 79 -10.35 -0.14 2.87
N VAL A 80 -10.74 -0.57 1.68
CA VAL A 80 -10.53 -1.93 1.20
C VAL A 80 -9.66 -1.86 -0.04
N GLY A 81 -8.83 -2.87 -0.22
CA GLY A 81 -7.99 -2.97 -1.40
C GLY A 81 -7.58 -4.40 -1.67
N GLN A 82 -7.11 -4.62 -2.89
CA GLN A 82 -6.57 -5.89 -3.32
C GLN A 82 -5.18 -5.68 -3.92
N ILE A 83 -4.27 -6.57 -3.57
CA ILE A 83 -2.89 -6.55 -4.06
C ILE A 83 -2.66 -7.85 -4.84
N PRO A 84 -2.44 -7.79 -6.16
CA PRO A 84 -2.04 -8.97 -6.91
C PRO A 84 -0.64 -9.41 -6.47
N VAL A 85 -0.44 -10.72 -6.37
CA VAL A 85 0.86 -11.32 -6.01
C VAL A 85 1.26 -12.38 -7.03
N ALA A 86 2.51 -12.85 -6.94
CA ALA A 86 3.08 -13.78 -7.92
C ALA A 86 2.60 -15.23 -7.72
N SER A 87 2.28 -15.64 -6.49
CA SER A 87 1.90 -17.01 -6.17
C SER A 87 0.93 -17.08 -4.98
N PRO A 88 0.16 -18.18 -4.81
CA PRO A 88 -0.68 -18.40 -3.64
C PRO A 88 0.12 -18.41 -2.33
N GLU A 89 1.32 -18.99 -2.32
CA GLU A 89 2.21 -19.00 -1.15
C GLU A 89 2.64 -17.58 -0.74
N ALA A 90 2.93 -16.71 -1.72
CA ALA A 90 3.22 -15.31 -1.47
C ALA A 90 1.99 -14.58 -0.91
N ALA A 91 0.78 -14.93 -1.37
CA ALA A 91 -0.47 -14.38 -0.85
C ALA A 91 -0.67 -14.73 0.62
N GLU A 92 -0.51 -16.00 0.99
CA GLU A 92 -0.63 -16.46 2.37
C GLU A 92 0.39 -15.79 3.29
N THR A 93 1.65 -15.75 2.86
CA THR A 93 2.72 -15.13 3.63
C THR A 93 2.45 -13.65 3.86
N LEU A 94 2.05 -12.93 2.81
CA LEU A 94 1.77 -11.49 2.89
C LEU A 94 0.53 -11.21 3.75
N ALA A 95 -0.54 -11.99 3.61
CA ALA A 95 -1.76 -11.83 4.40
C ALA A 95 -1.50 -11.99 5.90
N ARG A 96 -0.77 -13.05 6.32
CA ARG A 96 -0.40 -13.25 7.73
C ARG A 96 0.47 -12.12 8.27
N ARG A 97 1.41 -11.63 7.45
CA ARG A 97 2.29 -10.52 7.81
C ARG A 97 1.53 -9.24 8.12
N LEU A 98 0.56 -8.90 7.26
CA LEU A 98 -0.29 -7.72 7.43
C LEU A 98 -1.30 -7.87 8.57
N ALA A 99 -1.82 -9.07 8.81
CA ALA A 99 -2.82 -9.32 9.86
C ALA A 99 -2.21 -9.34 11.26
N ASP A 100 -1.14 -10.13 11.48
CA ASP A 100 -0.72 -10.51 12.83
C ASP A 100 0.75 -10.20 13.14
N GLN A 101 1.59 -9.99 12.13
CA GLN A 101 3.05 -9.87 12.33
C GLN A 101 3.56 -8.43 12.24
N GLY A 102 2.65 -7.45 12.23
CA GLY A 102 3.00 -6.03 12.30
C GLY A 102 3.69 -5.48 11.04
N ALA A 103 3.49 -6.14 9.90
CA ALA A 103 3.99 -5.62 8.62
C ALA A 103 3.34 -4.28 8.31
N ARG A 104 4.13 -3.36 7.76
CA ARG A 104 3.71 -1.98 7.48
C ARG A 104 3.27 -1.88 6.05
N LEU A 105 2.00 -1.57 5.82
CA LEU A 105 1.52 -1.16 4.50
C LEU A 105 1.83 0.32 4.32
N GLU A 106 2.54 0.65 3.25
CA GLU A 106 3.08 1.99 3.02
C GLU A 106 2.65 2.49 1.65
N VAL A 107 2.26 3.76 1.57
CA VAL A 107 2.00 4.45 0.30
C VAL A 107 2.86 5.69 0.17
N GLU A 108 3.43 5.88 -1.02
CA GLU A 108 4.34 6.98 -1.29
C GLU A 108 4.08 7.50 -2.71
N THR A 109 4.12 8.81 -2.90
CA THR A 109 4.07 9.38 -4.26
C THR A 109 5.32 8.99 -5.03
N ALA A 110 5.15 8.42 -6.22
CA ALA A 110 6.30 8.14 -7.06
C ALA A 110 6.85 9.46 -7.61
N SER A 111 8.01 9.88 -7.11
CA SER A 111 8.81 10.90 -7.78
C SER A 111 9.41 10.25 -9.03
N ASP A 112 9.02 10.74 -10.19
CA ASP A 112 9.70 10.48 -11.47
C ASP A 112 11.05 11.19 -11.50
#